data_AF-A0A1F9M5I4-F1
#
_entry.id   AF-A0A1F9M5I4-F1
#
_cell.length_a   1.000
_cell.length_b   1.000
_cell.length_c   1.000
_cell.angle_alpha   90.00
_cell.angle_beta   90.00
_cell.angle_gamma   90.00
#
_symmetry.space_group_name_H-M   'P 1'
#
loop_
_entity.id
_entity.type
_entity.pdbx_description
1 polymer ?
#
loop_
_entity_poly.entity_id
_entity_poly.type
_entity_poly.pdbx_seq_one_letter_code
_entity_poly.pdbx_strand_id
1 'polypeptide(L)'
;MAARAKTQLIPLDTLRNRIAEALAANVKSYNIPKVCTGLGLAPGEDNEAHSSKRIYVKNRLIGFEKPDLLRIADDVLKNFENTALSDVVSEMTIHAEHRITDITRRDVLKVLNDLDPLFGGGNLFDGLNIISSEPLSYEGLNNFNFLPTLAQEINQHYIRNDDFSNEELLIRCDALTCSQTRIFVLLEKLLDPVVRRGDDQAYLANALNDILKVDGFNVVVVDEQSGHPIYAVQRTATGVIGAPKNLIFAAIKAKPDLYFTDAINNDIGIRNDTDALLYDRFLTDSGLLWTTLAEWWQEREKLPNLTEAKRSLYIRLLLSVKETSSPGEFALFDTYYHVFSKLLGDQLPALIPQVYLHYDPRTIKERGSNPVLLRQRMDLLLLLDRNVRIVIEVDGKHHYAVSDKVSPVKYGDMVAEDRRLRLTGYELYRFGGAEFKDVTLAKGKQAIGPATKQMAIDFFQQLFERHNIKAKL
;
A
#
# COMPACT_ATOMS: atom_id res chain seq x y z
N MET A 1 -10.75 -22.46 8.68
CA MET A 1 -10.46 -22.35 7.24
C MET A 1 -11.61 -21.57 6.61
N ALA A 2 -11.45 -20.27 6.40
CA ALA A 2 -12.40 -19.52 5.58
C ALA A 2 -12.26 -20.01 4.13
N ALA A 3 -13.38 -20.40 3.51
CA ALA A 3 -13.39 -20.74 2.10
C ALA A 3 -12.95 -19.51 1.32
N ARG A 4 -11.72 -19.52 0.77
CA ARG A 4 -11.27 -18.48 -0.15
C ARG A 4 -12.27 -18.45 -1.30
N ALA A 5 -12.91 -17.30 -1.53
CA ALA A 5 -13.66 -17.07 -2.76
C ALA A 5 -12.75 -17.48 -3.93
N LYS A 6 -13.23 -18.35 -4.81
CA LYS A 6 -12.45 -18.76 -5.99
C LYS A 6 -12.11 -17.49 -6.76
N THR A 7 -10.82 -17.15 -6.86
CA THR A 7 -10.35 -16.07 -7.73
C THR A 7 -10.88 -16.34 -9.13
N GLN A 8 -11.81 -15.51 -9.60
CA GLN A 8 -12.32 -15.60 -10.96
C GLN A 8 -11.17 -15.21 -11.88
N LEU A 9 -10.60 -16.20 -12.59
CA LEU A 9 -9.46 -15.97 -13.46
C LEU A 9 -9.94 -15.17 -14.68
N ILE A 10 -9.58 -13.89 -14.75
CA ILE A 10 -9.88 -13.06 -15.93
C ILE A 10 -9.05 -13.57 -17.11
N PRO A 11 -9.67 -14.00 -18.22
CA PRO A 11 -8.92 -14.46 -19.40
C PRO A 11 -8.04 -13.34 -19.94
N LEU A 12 -6.80 -13.65 -20.35
CA LEU A 12 -5.88 -12.66 -20.92
C LEU A 12 -6.45 -11.98 -22.17
N ASP A 13 -7.30 -12.67 -22.95
CA ASP A 13 -7.97 -12.06 -24.09
C ASP A 13 -8.86 -10.88 -23.69
N THR A 14 -9.45 -10.90 -22.49
CA THR A 14 -10.21 -9.77 -21.93
C THR A 14 -9.33 -8.53 -21.81
N LEU A 15 -8.14 -8.67 -21.22
CA LEU A 15 -7.18 -7.57 -21.08
C LEU A 15 -6.71 -7.07 -22.46
N ARG A 16 -6.43 -7.99 -23.41
CA ARG A 16 -6.09 -7.61 -24.80
C ARG A 16 -7.19 -6.81 -25.46
N ASN A 17 -8.45 -7.23 -25.30
CA ASN A 17 -9.61 -6.51 -25.85
C ASN A 17 -9.74 -5.11 -25.24
N ARG A 18 -9.60 -4.97 -23.92
CA ARG A 18 -9.70 -3.67 -23.24
C ARG A 18 -8.57 -2.71 -23.63
N ILE A 19 -7.34 -3.19 -23.76
CA ILE A 19 -6.22 -2.36 -24.26
C ILE A 19 -6.54 -1.87 -25.69
N ALA A 20 -7.01 -2.78 -26.56
CA ALA A 20 -7.35 -2.45 -27.94
C ALA A 20 -8.53 -1.46 -28.04
N GLU A 21 -9.55 -1.61 -27.20
CA GLU A 21 -10.70 -0.70 -27.12
C GLU A 21 -10.31 0.67 -26.60
N ALA A 22 -9.48 0.75 -25.55
CA ALA A 22 -9.00 2.01 -24.98
C ALA A 22 -8.23 2.84 -26.01
N LEU A 23 -7.31 2.22 -26.74
CA LEU A 23 -6.57 2.88 -27.82
C LEU A 23 -7.48 3.23 -29.01
N ALA A 24 -8.40 2.33 -29.38
CA ALA A 24 -9.34 2.60 -30.46
C ALA A 24 -10.32 3.73 -30.13
N ALA A 25 -10.69 3.94 -28.86
CA ALA A 25 -11.54 5.05 -28.46
C ALA A 25 -10.79 6.39 -28.51
N ASN A 26 -9.54 6.42 -28.04
CA ASN A 26 -8.82 7.67 -27.78
C ASN A 26 -7.84 8.12 -28.88
N VAL A 27 -7.41 7.22 -29.77
CA VAL A 27 -6.37 7.52 -30.77
C VAL A 27 -6.95 7.51 -32.19
N LYS A 28 -6.61 8.52 -32.99
CA LYS A 28 -6.98 8.61 -34.41
C LYS A 28 -6.26 7.53 -35.22
N SER A 29 -6.91 6.99 -36.25
CA SER A 29 -6.41 5.81 -37.00
C SER A 29 -5.00 5.98 -37.55
N TYR A 30 -4.66 7.17 -38.08
CA TYR A 30 -3.33 7.48 -38.62
C TYR A 30 -2.24 7.63 -37.54
N ASN A 31 -2.61 7.77 -36.26
CA ASN A 31 -1.67 7.83 -35.14
C ASN A 31 -1.51 6.49 -34.42
N ILE A 32 -2.40 5.52 -34.66
CA ILE A 32 -2.39 4.21 -34.00
C ILE A 32 -1.05 3.49 -34.17
N PRO A 33 -0.47 3.37 -35.38
CA PRO A 33 0.82 2.69 -35.55
C PRO A 33 1.95 3.33 -34.74
N LYS A 34 2.02 4.66 -34.71
CA LYS A 34 3.03 5.40 -33.94
C LYS A 34 2.88 5.18 -32.43
N VAL A 35 1.65 5.22 -31.92
CA VAL A 35 1.37 4.97 -30.49
C VAL A 35 1.71 3.51 -30.14
N CYS A 36 1.34 2.55 -30.98
CA CYS A 36 1.67 1.13 -30.78
C CYS A 36 3.19 0.89 -30.71
N THR A 37 3.96 1.47 -31.63
CA THR A 37 5.43 1.37 -31.59
C THR A 37 6.01 1.99 -30.32
N GLY A 38 5.46 3.11 -29.85
CA GLY A 38 5.85 3.74 -28.57
C GLY A 38 5.58 2.87 -27.33
N LEU A 39 4.58 1.99 -27.40
CA LEU A 39 4.25 1.02 -26.35
C LEU A 39 5.08 -0.28 -26.45
N GLY A 40 5.95 -0.39 -27.46
CA GLY A 40 6.76 -1.59 -27.73
C GLY A 40 6.02 -2.68 -28.51
N LEU A 41 4.91 -2.34 -29.17
CA LEU A 41 4.20 -3.27 -30.06
C LEU A 41 4.85 -3.32 -31.44
N ALA A 42 4.71 -4.46 -32.13
CA ALA A 42 5.25 -4.65 -33.48
C ALA A 42 4.68 -3.62 -34.48
N PRO A 43 5.51 -3.13 -35.43
CA PRO A 43 5.05 -2.16 -36.43
C PRO A 43 3.96 -2.74 -37.35
N GLY A 44 3.29 -1.86 -38.10
CA GLY A 44 2.25 -2.22 -39.05
C GLY A 44 1.97 -1.13 -40.06
N GLU A 45 1.25 -1.45 -41.12
CA GLU A 45 0.87 -0.48 -42.14
C GLU A 45 -0.36 0.35 -41.72
N ASP A 46 -0.39 1.62 -42.14
CA ASP A 46 -1.51 2.53 -41.86
C ASP A 46 -2.84 1.98 -42.40
N ASN A 47 -2.80 1.29 -43.55
CA ASN A 47 -3.97 0.67 -44.17
C ASN A 47 -4.66 -0.36 -43.26
N GLU A 48 -3.88 -1.12 -42.47
CA GLU A 48 -4.40 -2.10 -41.51
C GLU A 48 -5.14 -1.37 -40.36
N ALA A 49 -4.56 -0.29 -39.85
CA ALA A 49 -5.16 0.52 -38.77
C ALA A 49 -6.42 1.28 -39.22
N HIS A 50 -6.50 1.68 -40.49
CA HIS A 50 -7.67 2.30 -41.08
C HIS A 50 -8.85 1.31 -41.24
N SER A 51 -8.57 0.02 -41.44
CA SER A 51 -9.62 -1.00 -41.53
C SER A 51 -10.29 -1.27 -40.18
N SER A 52 -9.51 -1.39 -39.10
CA SER A 52 -10.01 -1.49 -37.73
C SER A 52 -8.90 -1.27 -36.71
N LYS A 53 -8.94 -0.12 -36.02
CA LYS A 53 -7.99 0.22 -34.94
C LYS A 53 -7.93 -0.87 -33.86
N ARG A 54 -9.09 -1.42 -33.48
CA ARG A 54 -9.20 -2.44 -32.44
C ARG A 54 -8.54 -3.76 -32.86
N ILE A 55 -8.79 -4.22 -34.08
CA ILE A 55 -8.20 -5.47 -34.59
C ILE A 55 -6.70 -5.30 -34.77
N TYR A 56 -6.26 -4.15 -35.32
CA TYR A 56 -4.85 -3.80 -35.48
C TYR A 56 -4.07 -3.94 -34.16
N VAL A 57 -4.59 -3.35 -33.08
CA VAL A 57 -3.96 -3.42 -31.76
C VAL A 57 -4.03 -4.85 -31.21
N LYS A 58 -5.20 -5.49 -31.25
CA LYS A 58 -5.39 -6.83 -30.67
C LYS A 58 -4.43 -7.86 -31.25
N ASN A 59 -4.26 -7.89 -32.57
CA ASN A 59 -3.37 -8.84 -33.25
C ASN A 59 -1.93 -8.74 -32.75
N ARG A 60 -1.48 -7.53 -32.40
CA ARG A 60 -0.14 -7.26 -31.89
C ARG A 60 0.03 -7.62 -30.41
N LEU A 61 -1.06 -7.87 -29.69
CA LEU A 61 -1.05 -8.26 -28.28
C LEU A 61 -1.12 -9.78 -28.08
N ILE A 62 -1.39 -10.57 -29.13
CA ILE A 62 -1.62 -12.03 -29.02
C ILE A 62 -0.44 -12.76 -28.38
N GLY A 63 0.79 -12.42 -28.77
CA GLY A 63 2.01 -13.06 -28.28
C GLY A 63 2.52 -12.58 -26.91
N PHE A 64 1.83 -11.62 -26.29
CA PHE A 64 2.25 -11.04 -25.02
C PHE A 64 1.66 -11.82 -23.83
N GLU A 65 2.50 -12.05 -22.82
CA GLU A 65 2.13 -12.71 -21.57
C GLU A 65 1.52 -11.72 -20.56
N LYS A 66 0.92 -12.24 -19.49
CA LYS A 66 0.22 -11.42 -18.47
C LYS A 66 1.06 -10.22 -17.97
N PRO A 67 2.34 -10.36 -17.58
CA PRO A 67 3.11 -9.24 -17.05
C PRO A 67 3.30 -8.11 -18.08
N ASP A 68 3.56 -8.45 -19.33
CA ASP A 68 3.77 -7.46 -20.38
C ASP A 68 2.45 -6.78 -20.77
N LEU A 69 1.35 -7.53 -20.82
CA LEU A 69 0.03 -6.97 -21.07
C LEU A 69 -0.38 -5.97 -19.97
N LEU A 70 -0.10 -6.27 -18.70
CA LEU A 70 -0.36 -5.34 -17.59
C LEU A 70 0.51 -4.09 -17.70
N ARG A 71 1.81 -4.23 -18.02
CA ARG A 71 2.69 -3.08 -18.27
C ARG A 71 2.16 -2.19 -19.40
N ILE A 72 1.75 -2.80 -20.52
CA ILE A 72 1.18 -2.07 -21.66
C ILE A 72 -0.13 -1.38 -21.25
N ALA A 73 -0.99 -2.05 -20.49
CA ALA A 73 -2.23 -1.46 -19.98
C ALA A 73 -1.97 -0.24 -19.09
N ASP A 74 -1.00 -0.32 -18.17
CA ASP A 74 -0.59 0.80 -17.34
C ASP A 74 -0.06 1.97 -18.18
N ASP A 75 0.75 1.70 -19.20
CA ASP A 75 1.28 2.74 -20.10
C ASP A 75 0.17 3.39 -20.95
N VAL A 76 -0.88 2.63 -21.31
CA VAL A 76 -2.09 3.19 -21.95
C VAL A 76 -2.86 4.06 -20.98
N LEU A 77 -3.11 3.60 -19.75
CA LEU A 77 -3.89 4.33 -18.74
C LEU A 77 -3.21 5.64 -18.29
N LYS A 78 -1.87 5.72 -18.31
CA LYS A 78 -1.14 6.97 -18.06
C LYS A 78 -1.44 8.09 -19.08
N ASN A 79 -1.80 7.70 -20.30
CA ASN A 79 -1.97 8.63 -21.42
C ASN A 79 -3.44 8.79 -21.85
N PHE A 80 -4.28 7.81 -21.53
CA PHE A 80 -5.66 7.73 -21.97
C PHE A 80 -6.54 7.21 -20.84
N GLU A 81 -7.45 8.05 -20.36
CA GLU A 81 -8.45 7.63 -19.38
C GLU A 81 -9.40 6.60 -20.01
N ASN A 82 -9.50 5.43 -19.38
CA ASN A 82 -10.44 4.39 -19.81
C ASN A 82 -10.84 3.53 -18.61
N THR A 83 -12.07 3.74 -18.12
CA THR A 83 -12.60 3.06 -16.93
C THR A 83 -12.63 1.55 -17.09
N ALA A 84 -13.09 1.05 -18.24
CA ALA A 84 -13.19 -0.40 -18.48
C ALA A 84 -11.83 -1.12 -18.50
N LEU A 85 -10.77 -0.46 -18.98
CA LEU A 85 -9.40 -0.97 -18.89
C LEU A 85 -8.87 -0.88 -17.45
N SER A 86 -9.10 0.24 -16.76
CA SER A 86 -8.70 0.44 -15.37
C SER A 86 -9.32 -0.61 -14.44
N ASP A 87 -10.61 -0.92 -14.63
CA ASP A 87 -11.30 -1.98 -13.91
C ASP A 87 -10.61 -3.33 -14.10
N VAL A 88 -10.37 -3.76 -15.34
CA VAL A 88 -9.73 -5.05 -15.60
C VAL A 88 -8.31 -5.11 -15.02
N VAL A 89 -7.54 -4.02 -15.12
CA VAL A 89 -6.20 -3.94 -14.51
C VAL A 89 -6.28 -4.09 -13.00
N SER A 90 -7.14 -3.32 -12.32
CA SER A 90 -7.34 -3.38 -10.87
C SER A 90 -7.75 -4.79 -10.41
N GLU A 91 -8.67 -5.41 -11.13
CA GLU A 91 -9.16 -6.76 -10.85
C GLU A 91 -8.07 -7.83 -10.99
N MET A 92 -7.15 -7.66 -11.94
CA MET A 92 -6.03 -8.57 -12.18
C MET A 92 -4.81 -8.31 -11.30
N THR A 93 -4.79 -7.19 -10.56
CA THR A 93 -3.67 -6.72 -9.73
C THR A 93 -4.12 -6.50 -8.27
N ILE A 94 -4.66 -5.32 -7.95
CA ILE A 94 -5.04 -4.87 -6.61
C ILE A 94 -6.02 -5.86 -5.94
N HIS A 95 -7.01 -6.34 -6.69
CA HIS A 95 -8.10 -7.19 -6.17
C HIS A 95 -8.00 -8.66 -6.59
N ALA A 96 -6.81 -9.12 -6.99
CA ALA A 96 -6.61 -10.49 -7.47
C ALA A 96 -6.76 -11.55 -6.36
N GLU A 97 -6.37 -11.21 -5.12
CA GLU A 97 -6.27 -12.17 -4.01
C GLU A 97 -7.37 -11.99 -2.95
N HIS A 98 -7.88 -10.78 -2.78
CA HIS A 98 -8.79 -10.42 -1.69
C HIS A 98 -10.00 -9.68 -2.24
N ARG A 99 -11.16 -10.31 -2.06
CA ARG A 99 -12.40 -9.83 -2.64
C ARG A 99 -13.57 -9.92 -1.69
N ILE A 100 -14.49 -8.96 -1.80
CA ILE A 100 -15.81 -9.14 -1.22
C ILE A 100 -16.60 -10.16 -2.05
N THR A 101 -17.31 -11.04 -1.36
CA THR A 101 -18.14 -12.08 -1.97
C THR A 101 -19.46 -11.51 -2.49
N ASP A 102 -20.18 -12.27 -3.34
CA ASP A 102 -21.54 -11.91 -3.77
C ASP A 102 -22.50 -11.77 -2.58
N ILE A 103 -22.30 -12.58 -1.52
CA ILE A 103 -23.09 -12.50 -0.29
C ILE A 103 -22.86 -11.14 0.39
N THR A 104 -21.60 -10.76 0.60
CA THR A 104 -21.23 -9.46 1.18
C THR A 104 -21.76 -8.30 0.33
N ARG A 105 -21.69 -8.39 -1.01
CA ARG A 105 -22.29 -7.37 -1.89
C ARG A 105 -23.79 -7.24 -1.63
N ARG A 106 -24.55 -8.33 -1.64
CA ARG A 106 -26.00 -8.32 -1.39
C ARG A 106 -26.35 -7.77 -0.02
N ASP A 107 -25.62 -8.17 1.00
CA ASP A 107 -25.87 -7.70 2.37
C ASP A 107 -25.57 -6.21 2.52
N VAL A 108 -24.51 -5.72 1.87
CA VAL A 108 -24.24 -4.28 1.74
C VAL A 108 -25.43 -3.57 1.08
N LEU A 109 -25.91 -4.05 -0.07
CA LEU A 109 -27.04 -3.41 -0.78
C LEU A 109 -28.32 -3.38 0.05
N LYS A 110 -28.60 -4.42 0.85
CA LYS A 110 -29.74 -4.43 1.76
C LYS A 110 -29.68 -3.34 2.82
N VAL A 111 -28.51 -3.12 3.42
CA VAL A 111 -28.32 -2.04 4.41
C VAL A 111 -28.53 -0.66 3.77
N LEU A 112 -28.26 -0.51 2.48
CA LEU A 112 -28.51 0.75 1.77
C LEU A 112 -30.01 1.04 1.59
N ASN A 113 -30.92 0.08 1.79
CA ASN A 113 -32.37 0.36 1.76
C ASN A 113 -32.83 1.27 2.90
N ASP A 114 -32.07 1.36 3.99
CA ASP A 114 -32.38 2.26 5.12
C ASP A 114 -32.10 3.74 4.79
N LEU A 115 -31.51 4.03 3.62
CA LEU A 115 -31.13 5.38 3.21
C LEU A 115 -32.22 6.03 2.37
N ASP A 116 -32.74 7.17 2.82
CA ASP A 116 -33.65 8.01 2.03
C ASP A 116 -33.29 9.50 2.19
N PRO A 117 -32.83 10.19 1.12
CA PRO A 117 -32.50 9.66 -0.21
C PRO A 117 -31.15 8.92 -0.24
N LEU A 118 -30.98 7.96 -1.16
CA LEU A 118 -29.78 7.12 -1.28
C LEU A 118 -28.47 7.93 -1.32
N PHE A 119 -28.41 8.96 -2.16
CA PHE A 119 -27.24 9.83 -2.32
C PHE A 119 -27.34 11.15 -1.54
N GLY A 120 -28.26 11.26 -0.57
CA GLY A 120 -28.36 12.45 0.28
C GLY A 120 -28.43 13.74 -0.53
N GLY A 121 -27.47 14.64 -0.31
CA GLY A 121 -27.34 15.90 -1.05
C GLY A 121 -26.69 15.81 -2.45
N GLY A 122 -26.30 14.62 -2.89
CA GLY A 122 -25.64 14.38 -4.18
C GLY A 122 -26.59 14.13 -5.35
N ASN A 123 -26.06 14.19 -6.58
CA ASN A 123 -26.79 13.85 -7.78
C ASN A 123 -26.91 12.31 -7.94
N LEU A 124 -28.15 11.84 -8.10
CA LEU A 124 -28.47 10.41 -8.27
C LEU A 124 -27.70 9.75 -9.42
N PHE A 125 -27.75 10.32 -10.62
CA PHE A 125 -27.11 9.71 -11.79
C PHE A 125 -25.58 9.76 -11.72
N ASP A 126 -24.99 10.80 -11.13
CA ASP A 126 -23.56 10.84 -10.87
C ASP A 126 -23.13 9.69 -9.96
N GLY A 127 -23.92 9.40 -8.93
CA GLY A 127 -23.71 8.27 -8.03
C GLY A 127 -23.90 6.90 -8.70
N LEU A 128 -24.97 6.72 -9.48
CA LEU A 128 -25.24 5.44 -10.17
C LEU A 128 -24.23 5.14 -11.29
N ASN A 129 -23.70 6.17 -11.96
CA ASN A 129 -22.67 6.01 -12.98
C ASN A 129 -21.32 5.47 -12.44
N ILE A 130 -21.13 5.50 -11.11
CA ILE A 130 -19.96 4.86 -10.46
C ILE A 130 -19.96 3.36 -10.69
N ILE A 131 -21.13 2.72 -10.78
CA ILE A 131 -21.25 1.26 -10.94
C ILE A 131 -21.82 0.85 -12.29
N SER A 132 -22.73 1.64 -12.87
CA SER A 132 -23.42 1.33 -14.13
C SER A 132 -22.48 1.17 -15.32
N SER A 133 -22.67 0.12 -16.12
CA SER A 133 -21.92 -0.07 -17.37
C SER A 133 -22.43 0.83 -18.51
N GLU A 134 -23.69 1.25 -18.45
CA GLU A 134 -24.26 2.21 -19.41
C GLU A 134 -24.34 3.62 -18.81
N PRO A 135 -24.08 4.67 -19.62
CA PRO A 135 -24.13 6.04 -19.13
C PRO A 135 -25.56 6.46 -18.83
N LEU A 136 -25.80 6.87 -17.59
CA LEU A 136 -27.09 7.36 -17.10
C LEU A 136 -27.07 8.90 -17.07
N SER A 137 -28.09 9.53 -17.66
CA SER A 137 -28.24 10.97 -17.63
C SER A 137 -29.71 11.39 -17.78
N TYR A 138 -30.03 12.60 -17.32
CA TYR A 138 -31.35 13.19 -17.51
C TYR A 138 -31.67 13.46 -18.99
N GLU A 139 -30.66 13.74 -19.82
CA GLU A 139 -30.85 13.90 -21.28
C GLU A 139 -31.30 12.59 -21.94
N GLY A 140 -30.85 11.45 -21.41
CA GLY A 140 -31.23 10.12 -21.86
C GLY A 140 -32.72 9.80 -21.71
N LEU A 141 -33.49 10.61 -20.96
CA LEU A 141 -34.94 10.45 -20.81
C LEU A 141 -35.71 10.76 -22.10
N ASN A 142 -35.15 11.59 -22.98
CA ASN A 142 -35.79 12.00 -24.22
C ASN A 142 -35.52 11.05 -25.40
N ASN A 143 -34.88 9.89 -25.16
CA ASN A 143 -34.62 8.90 -26.21
C ASN A 143 -35.90 8.17 -26.63
N PHE A 144 -36.24 8.24 -27.92
CA PHE A 144 -37.38 7.55 -28.53
C PHE A 144 -37.03 6.14 -29.01
N ASN A 145 -36.52 5.30 -28.10
CA ASN A 145 -36.29 3.89 -28.40
C ASN A 145 -37.58 3.07 -28.23
N PHE A 146 -37.69 1.95 -28.96
CA PHE A 146 -38.83 1.02 -28.84
C PHE A 146 -38.94 0.35 -27.46
N LEU A 147 -37.82 0.26 -26.73
CA LEU A 147 -37.74 -0.22 -25.35
C LEU A 147 -37.22 0.91 -24.46
N PRO A 148 -37.73 1.03 -23.22
CA PRO A 148 -37.24 2.03 -22.28
C PRO A 148 -35.76 1.80 -21.95
N THR A 149 -34.99 2.87 -21.85
CA THR A 149 -33.61 2.83 -21.34
C THR A 149 -33.59 2.66 -19.83
N LEU A 150 -32.47 2.23 -19.22
CA LEU A 150 -32.38 2.14 -17.75
C LEU A 150 -32.64 3.50 -17.10
N ALA A 151 -32.14 4.60 -17.70
CA ALA A 151 -32.44 5.95 -17.23
C ALA A 151 -33.95 6.26 -17.20
N GLN A 152 -34.70 5.80 -18.21
CA GLN A 152 -36.16 5.94 -18.26
C GLN A 152 -36.85 5.05 -17.23
N GLU A 153 -36.39 3.82 -17.02
CA GLU A 153 -36.89 2.93 -15.96
C GLU A 153 -36.65 3.53 -14.56
N ILE A 154 -35.45 4.03 -14.27
CA ILE A 154 -35.11 4.68 -12.99
C ILE A 154 -36.02 5.91 -12.78
N ASN A 155 -36.17 6.74 -13.81
CA ASN A 155 -37.05 7.89 -13.70
C ASN A 155 -38.51 7.50 -13.44
N GLN A 156 -38.99 6.43 -14.07
CA GLN A 156 -40.36 5.95 -13.86
C GLN A 156 -40.53 5.30 -12.48
N HIS A 157 -39.66 4.39 -12.08
CA HIS A 157 -39.88 3.45 -10.97
C HIS A 157 -39.15 3.80 -9.67
N TYR A 158 -38.27 4.82 -9.68
CA TYR A 158 -37.56 5.29 -8.49
C TYR A 158 -37.76 6.80 -8.24
N ILE A 159 -37.71 7.63 -9.30
CA ILE A 159 -37.86 9.09 -9.14
C ILE A 159 -39.33 9.50 -9.07
N ARG A 160 -40.17 8.96 -9.96
CA ARG A 160 -41.60 9.31 -10.04
C ARG A 160 -42.49 8.44 -9.16
N ASN A 161 -42.08 7.20 -8.94
CA ASN A 161 -42.79 6.21 -8.13
C ASN A 161 -41.78 5.53 -7.22
N ASP A 162 -42.23 5.08 -6.05
CA ASP A 162 -41.43 4.37 -5.04
C ASP A 162 -41.56 2.85 -5.25
N ASP A 163 -41.35 2.39 -6.49
CA ASP A 163 -41.50 0.97 -6.86
C ASP A 163 -40.19 0.19 -6.61
N PHE A 164 -39.05 0.85 -6.73
CA PHE A 164 -37.72 0.27 -6.55
C PHE A 164 -37.14 0.61 -5.19
N SER A 165 -36.73 -0.42 -4.44
CA SER A 165 -35.82 -0.23 -3.31
C SER A 165 -34.43 0.20 -3.80
N ASN A 166 -33.61 0.75 -2.90
CA ASN A 166 -32.21 1.07 -3.22
C ASN A 166 -31.42 -0.16 -3.66
N GLU A 167 -31.67 -1.33 -3.05
CA GLU A 167 -31.09 -2.60 -3.45
C GLU A 167 -31.43 -2.94 -4.90
N GLU A 168 -32.72 -2.89 -5.29
CA GLU A 168 -33.17 -3.19 -6.65
C GLU A 168 -32.57 -2.20 -7.66
N LEU A 169 -32.58 -0.90 -7.34
CA LEU A 169 -31.98 0.15 -8.16
C LEU A 169 -30.50 -0.12 -8.43
N LEU A 170 -29.72 -0.43 -7.39
CA LEU A 170 -28.29 -0.65 -7.48
C LEU A 170 -27.97 -1.97 -8.21
N ILE A 171 -28.77 -3.03 -8.03
CA ILE A 171 -28.63 -4.28 -8.79
C ILE A 171 -28.80 -4.01 -10.29
N ARG A 172 -29.80 -3.21 -10.68
CA ARG A 172 -30.01 -2.82 -12.09
C ARG A 172 -28.86 -1.98 -12.66
N CYS A 173 -28.13 -1.27 -11.80
CA CYS A 173 -26.94 -0.50 -12.15
C CYS A 173 -25.64 -1.30 -11.99
N ASP A 174 -25.68 -2.63 -12.10
CA ASP A 174 -24.51 -3.53 -12.05
C ASP A 174 -23.80 -3.65 -10.69
N ALA A 175 -24.42 -3.32 -9.56
CA ALA A 175 -23.74 -3.39 -8.25
C ALA A 175 -23.20 -4.79 -7.89
N LEU A 176 -23.80 -5.86 -8.41
CA LEU A 176 -23.34 -7.24 -8.17
C LEU A 176 -22.21 -7.68 -9.12
N THR A 177 -22.07 -7.01 -10.27
CA THR A 177 -21.18 -7.42 -11.37
C THR A 177 -20.05 -6.43 -11.65
N CYS A 178 -20.16 -5.19 -11.17
CA CYS A 178 -19.13 -4.17 -11.31
C CYS A 178 -17.82 -4.57 -10.60
N SER A 179 -16.70 -3.94 -11.01
CA SER A 179 -15.40 -4.18 -10.38
C SER A 179 -15.45 -3.90 -8.88
N GLN A 180 -14.53 -4.53 -8.13
CA GLN A 180 -14.41 -4.27 -6.70
C GLN A 180 -14.00 -2.83 -6.41
N THR A 181 -13.24 -2.20 -7.31
CA THR A 181 -12.93 -0.78 -7.22
C THR A 181 -14.20 0.07 -7.31
N ARG A 182 -15.07 -0.20 -8.29
CA ARG A 182 -16.33 0.56 -8.47
C ARG A 182 -17.25 0.45 -7.26
N ILE A 183 -17.44 -0.75 -6.71
CA ILE A 183 -18.30 -0.91 -5.53
C ILE A 183 -17.68 -0.19 -4.31
N PHE A 184 -16.36 -0.21 -4.12
CA PHE A 184 -15.72 0.55 -3.04
C PHE A 184 -15.88 2.06 -3.21
N VAL A 185 -15.65 2.59 -4.42
CA VAL A 185 -15.88 4.01 -4.73
C VAL A 185 -17.34 4.41 -4.50
N LEU A 186 -18.31 3.53 -4.76
CA LEU A 186 -19.72 3.79 -4.44
C LEU A 186 -19.93 3.91 -2.93
N LEU A 187 -19.39 2.98 -2.13
CA LEU A 187 -19.53 3.02 -0.67
C LEU A 187 -18.87 4.26 -0.07
N GLU A 188 -17.69 4.62 -0.57
CA GLU A 188 -16.99 5.86 -0.20
C GLU A 188 -17.81 7.09 -0.58
N LYS A 189 -18.42 7.11 -1.78
CA LYS A 189 -19.29 8.20 -2.21
C LYS A 189 -20.53 8.35 -1.31
N LEU A 190 -21.11 7.24 -0.86
CA LEU A 190 -22.24 7.27 0.06
C LEU A 190 -21.83 7.76 1.47
N LEU A 191 -20.57 7.55 1.85
CA LEU A 191 -20.01 8.07 3.10
C LEU A 191 -19.38 9.47 2.95
N ASP A 192 -19.32 10.02 1.74
CA ASP A 192 -18.71 11.31 1.49
C ASP A 192 -19.47 12.43 2.22
N PRO A 193 -18.77 13.38 2.88
CA PRO A 193 -19.43 14.43 3.64
C PRO A 193 -20.30 15.36 2.77
N VAL A 194 -20.10 15.47 1.47
CA VAL A 194 -21.04 16.21 0.59
C VAL A 194 -22.37 15.47 0.44
N VAL A 195 -22.35 14.14 0.55
CA VAL A 195 -23.53 13.26 0.44
C VAL A 195 -24.23 13.11 1.79
N ARG A 196 -23.50 12.78 2.86
CA ARG A 196 -24.07 12.43 4.17
C ARG A 196 -23.13 12.80 5.31
N ARG A 197 -23.67 13.30 6.44
CA ARG A 197 -22.88 13.81 7.58
C ARG A 197 -23.46 13.38 8.92
N GLY A 198 -22.66 13.55 9.98
CA GLY A 198 -23.13 13.42 11.36
C GLY A 198 -23.51 11.99 11.70
N ASP A 199 -24.58 11.82 12.47
CA ASP A 199 -25.01 10.52 12.99
C ASP A 199 -25.36 9.54 11.87
N ASP A 200 -25.94 10.00 10.76
CA ASP A 200 -26.28 9.16 9.60
C ASP A 200 -25.03 8.60 8.92
N GLN A 201 -23.97 9.42 8.83
CA GLN A 201 -22.69 9.01 8.25
C GLN A 201 -22.00 7.96 9.14
N ALA A 202 -22.01 8.19 10.45
CA ALA A 202 -21.44 7.26 11.43
C ALA A 202 -22.23 5.95 11.50
N TYR A 203 -23.56 6.02 11.44
CA TYR A 203 -24.43 4.84 11.39
C TYR A 203 -24.13 3.97 10.17
N LEU A 204 -24.09 4.57 8.98
CA LEU A 204 -23.79 3.85 7.74
C LEU A 204 -22.39 3.22 7.79
N ALA A 205 -21.38 3.95 8.28
CA ALA A 205 -20.02 3.42 8.39
C ALA A 205 -19.95 2.19 9.31
N ASN A 206 -20.66 2.20 10.44
CA ASN A 206 -20.73 1.06 11.35
C ASN A 206 -21.45 -0.13 10.73
N ALA A 207 -22.59 0.09 10.08
CA ALA A 207 -23.35 -0.97 9.42
C ALA A 207 -22.55 -1.62 8.29
N LEU A 208 -21.83 -0.83 7.48
CA LEU A 208 -20.93 -1.35 6.45
C LEU A 208 -19.77 -2.14 7.05
N ASN A 209 -19.17 -1.67 8.14
CA ASN A 209 -18.08 -2.39 8.83
C ASN A 209 -18.53 -3.75 9.37
N ASP A 210 -19.77 -3.87 9.85
CA ASP A 210 -20.29 -5.15 10.33
C ASP A 210 -20.40 -6.21 9.24
N ILE A 211 -20.57 -5.78 7.99
CA ILE A 211 -20.69 -6.67 6.82
C ILE A 211 -19.31 -6.93 6.20
N LEU A 212 -18.56 -5.87 5.91
CA LEU A 212 -17.28 -5.93 5.18
C LEU A 212 -16.20 -6.72 5.94
N LYS A 213 -16.22 -6.69 7.28
CA LYS A 213 -15.21 -7.36 8.12
C LYS A 213 -15.14 -8.86 7.86
N VAL A 214 -16.24 -9.48 7.43
CA VAL A 214 -16.31 -10.93 7.14
C VAL A 214 -15.37 -11.30 5.99
N ASP A 215 -15.23 -10.41 5.00
CA ASP A 215 -14.32 -10.59 3.86
C ASP A 215 -12.97 -9.88 4.06
N GLY A 216 -12.72 -9.37 5.27
CA GLY A 216 -11.46 -8.72 5.64
C GLY A 216 -11.32 -7.31 5.10
N PHE A 217 -12.42 -6.57 4.98
CA PHE A 217 -12.44 -5.15 4.65
C PHE A 217 -13.14 -4.32 5.73
N ASN A 218 -12.81 -3.04 5.82
CA ASN A 218 -13.45 -2.08 6.71
C ASN A 218 -13.44 -0.68 6.09
N VAL A 219 -14.46 0.13 6.36
CA VAL A 219 -14.44 1.57 6.12
C VAL A 219 -13.78 2.27 7.30
N VAL A 220 -12.77 3.08 7.02
CA VAL A 220 -12.01 3.84 8.02
C VAL A 220 -11.96 5.31 7.64
N VAL A 221 -11.91 6.19 8.63
CA VAL A 221 -11.68 7.62 8.41
C VAL A 221 -10.24 7.80 7.94
N VAL A 222 -10.06 8.35 6.74
CA VAL A 222 -8.75 8.60 6.13
C VAL A 222 -8.38 10.08 6.11
N ASP A 223 -9.38 10.96 6.16
CA ASP A 223 -9.20 12.41 6.12
C ASP A 223 -10.44 13.12 6.73
N GLU A 224 -10.44 14.45 6.72
CA GLU A 224 -11.54 15.28 7.20
C GLU A 224 -11.75 16.50 6.28
N GLN A 225 -13.01 16.82 5.97
CA GLN A 225 -13.40 18.02 5.24
C GLN A 225 -14.38 18.85 6.06
N SER A 226 -13.95 20.04 6.48
CA SER A 226 -14.78 21.02 7.21
C SER A 226 -15.43 20.46 8.48
N GLY A 227 -14.72 19.66 9.29
CA GLY A 227 -15.30 19.05 10.50
C GLY A 227 -15.94 17.68 10.27
N HIS A 228 -16.01 17.21 9.03
CA HIS A 228 -16.70 15.96 8.68
C HIS A 228 -15.72 14.91 8.16
N PRO A 229 -15.79 13.66 8.65
CA PRO A 229 -14.87 12.61 8.26
C PRO A 229 -15.03 12.25 6.78
N ILE A 230 -13.91 11.91 6.15
CA ILE A 230 -13.84 11.26 4.84
C ILE A 230 -13.46 9.80 5.07
N TYR A 231 -14.28 8.88 4.55
CA TYR A 231 -14.06 7.44 4.70
C TYR A 231 -13.45 6.83 3.43
N ALA A 232 -12.61 5.81 3.60
CA ALA A 232 -12.18 4.92 2.53
C ALA A 232 -12.37 3.45 2.93
N VAL A 233 -12.64 2.58 1.96
CA VAL A 233 -12.63 1.13 2.17
C VAL A 233 -11.19 0.63 2.14
N GLN A 234 -10.77 0.01 3.22
CA GLN A 234 -9.44 -0.59 3.36
C GLN A 234 -9.55 -2.07 3.70
N ARG A 235 -8.47 -2.80 3.49
CA ARG A 235 -8.35 -4.17 4.00
C ARG A 235 -8.14 -4.10 5.51
N THR A 236 -8.89 -4.91 6.26
CA THR A 236 -8.71 -5.04 7.70
C THR A 236 -7.29 -5.55 7.97
N ALA A 237 -6.42 -4.65 8.44
CA ALA A 237 -5.02 -4.96 8.67
C ALA A 237 -4.89 -6.00 9.79
N THR A 238 -4.06 -7.02 9.55
CA THR A 238 -3.44 -7.82 10.63
C THR A 238 -2.19 -7.15 11.20
N GLY A 239 -1.90 -5.91 10.78
CA GLY A 239 -0.69 -5.14 11.12
C GLY A 239 -0.97 -3.93 12.04
N VAL A 240 0.03 -3.07 12.22
CA VAL A 240 -0.04 -1.93 13.17
C VAL A 240 -1.08 -0.90 12.73
N ILE A 241 -1.97 -0.51 13.65
CA ILE A 241 -3.08 0.43 13.40
C ILE A 241 -2.55 1.84 13.09
N GLY A 242 -3.04 2.45 12.00
CA GLY A 242 -2.79 3.84 11.58
C GLY A 242 -1.55 4.03 10.71
N ALA A 243 -1.57 4.98 9.77
CA ALA A 243 -0.42 5.29 8.91
C ALA A 243 0.78 5.80 9.73
N PRO A 244 2.02 5.39 9.42
CA PRO A 244 3.19 5.88 10.12
C PRO A 244 3.40 7.37 9.78
N LYS A 245 3.31 8.23 10.80
CA LYS A 245 3.38 9.70 10.62
C LYS A 245 4.81 10.23 10.47
N ASN A 246 5.76 9.66 11.22
CA ASN A 246 7.15 10.09 11.26
C ASN A 246 8.08 8.88 11.33
N LEU A 247 9.18 8.89 10.58
CA LEU A 247 10.23 7.88 10.67
C LEU A 247 11.56 8.56 11.03
N ILE A 248 12.00 8.36 12.27
CA ILE A 248 13.25 8.87 12.82
C ILE A 248 14.24 7.72 12.96
N PHE A 249 15.40 7.83 12.33
CA PHE A 249 16.29 6.67 12.17
C PHE A 249 17.75 7.05 11.95
N ALA A 250 18.61 6.02 11.92
CA ALA A 250 20.02 6.13 11.58
C ALA A 250 20.81 7.17 12.39
N ALA A 251 20.54 7.27 13.70
CA ALA A 251 21.31 8.14 14.58
C ALA A 251 22.80 7.74 14.63
N ILE A 252 23.71 8.69 14.42
CA ILE A 252 25.16 8.58 14.59
C ILE A 252 25.60 9.50 15.73
N LYS A 253 26.53 9.04 16.57
CA LYS A 253 27.13 9.77 17.72
C LYS A 253 26.16 10.14 18.86
N ALA A 254 25.06 10.82 18.57
CA ALA A 254 24.14 11.38 19.55
C ALA A 254 22.69 10.96 19.28
N LYS A 255 21.88 11.01 20.33
CA LYS A 255 20.42 10.87 20.23
C LYS A 255 19.85 12.03 19.40
N PRO A 256 18.78 11.82 18.60
CA PRO A 256 18.08 12.90 17.94
C PRO A 256 17.65 13.97 18.96
N ASP A 257 17.89 15.24 18.67
CA ASP A 257 17.40 16.40 19.42
C ASP A 257 16.09 16.85 18.76
N LEU A 258 14.99 16.21 19.14
CA LEU A 258 13.67 16.44 18.55
C LEU A 258 13.02 17.69 19.14
N TYR A 259 12.41 18.48 18.28
CA TYR A 259 11.58 19.62 18.68
C TYR A 259 10.37 19.74 17.76
N PHE A 260 9.30 20.34 18.26
CA PHE A 260 8.16 20.71 17.41
C PHE A 260 8.48 21.97 16.63
N THR A 261 8.34 21.91 15.31
CA THR A 261 8.28 23.11 14.48
C THR A 261 6.88 23.71 14.51
N ASP A 262 5.86 22.85 14.58
CA ASP A 262 4.47 23.20 14.84
C ASP A 262 3.85 22.17 15.80
N ALA A 263 3.56 22.59 17.02
CA ALA A 263 3.01 21.71 18.05
C ALA A 263 1.52 21.38 17.83
N ILE A 264 0.79 22.21 17.06
CA ILE A 264 -0.64 22.01 16.78
C ILE A 264 -0.78 20.94 15.69
N ASN A 265 0.04 21.04 14.64
CA ASN A 265 0.04 20.11 13.51
C ASN A 265 0.91 18.87 13.74
N ASN A 266 1.63 18.82 14.87
CA ASN A 266 2.53 17.73 15.25
C ASN A 266 3.72 17.59 14.27
N ASP A 267 4.13 18.70 13.67
CA ASP A 267 5.31 18.78 12.81
C ASP A 267 6.56 18.83 13.67
N ILE A 268 7.49 17.93 13.37
CA ILE A 268 8.71 17.75 14.14
C ILE A 268 9.94 18.05 13.29
N GLY A 269 10.98 18.55 13.95
CA GLY A 269 12.32 18.71 13.39
C GLY A 269 13.36 17.99 14.25
N ILE A 270 14.53 17.71 13.66
CA ILE A 270 15.72 17.25 14.37
C ILE A 270 16.75 18.38 14.33
N ARG A 271 17.24 18.83 15.48
CA ARG A 271 18.21 19.93 15.54
C ARG A 271 19.63 19.50 15.16
N ASN A 272 19.97 18.25 15.49
CA ASN A 272 21.18 17.57 15.03
C ASN A 272 20.87 16.65 13.84
N ASP A 273 20.32 17.22 12.77
CA ASP A 273 19.89 16.52 11.54
C ASP A 273 21.04 15.86 10.75
N THR A 274 22.29 16.20 11.06
CA THR A 274 23.47 15.46 10.61
C THR A 274 23.62 14.12 11.32
N ASP A 275 23.24 14.08 12.60
CA ASP A 275 23.38 12.92 13.46
C ASP A 275 22.22 11.95 13.28
N ALA A 276 20.98 12.43 13.12
CA ALA A 276 19.82 11.56 12.89
C ALA A 276 18.98 12.00 11.69
N LEU A 277 18.30 11.04 11.07
CA LEU A 277 17.47 11.28 9.89
C LEU A 277 15.99 11.30 10.29
N LEU A 278 15.26 12.26 9.74
CA LEU A 278 13.80 12.30 9.74
C LEU A 278 13.34 12.13 8.29
N TYR A 279 12.64 11.04 8.01
CA TYR A 279 11.92 10.89 6.75
C TYR A 279 10.60 11.64 6.88
N ASP A 280 10.44 12.67 6.07
CA ASP A 280 9.41 13.71 6.13
C ASP A 280 8.39 13.61 4.99
N ARG A 281 8.44 12.53 4.20
CA ARG A 281 7.40 12.23 3.19
C ARG A 281 6.32 11.34 3.78
N PHE A 282 5.14 11.44 3.19
CA PHE A 282 4.00 10.58 3.53
C PHE A 282 4.35 9.09 3.31
N LEU A 283 4.14 8.28 4.34
CA LEU A 283 4.29 6.83 4.24
C LEU A 283 2.92 6.22 3.89
N THR A 284 2.85 5.61 2.71
CA THR A 284 1.64 4.93 2.22
C THR A 284 1.52 3.51 2.78
N ASP A 285 0.32 2.93 2.68
CA ASP A 285 0.05 1.54 3.08
C ASP A 285 0.77 0.50 2.19
N SER A 286 1.50 0.93 1.16
CA SER A 286 2.33 0.10 0.28
C SER A 286 3.74 -0.16 0.81
N GLY A 287 4.10 0.36 1.99
CA GLY A 287 5.43 0.20 2.57
C GLY A 287 6.46 1.19 2.02
N LEU A 288 7.73 1.01 2.37
CA LEU A 288 8.84 1.87 1.97
C LEU A 288 9.89 1.08 1.17
N LEU A 289 9.96 1.36 -0.13
CA LEU A 289 10.96 0.77 -1.02
C LEU A 289 12.30 1.48 -0.91
N TRP A 290 13.38 0.75 -1.19
CA TRP A 290 14.74 1.29 -1.21
C TRP A 290 14.92 2.41 -2.24
N THR A 291 14.27 2.27 -3.40
CA THR A 291 14.23 3.32 -4.44
C THR A 291 13.59 4.60 -3.92
N THR A 292 12.41 4.51 -3.32
CA THR A 292 11.68 5.65 -2.75
C THR A 292 12.48 6.34 -1.66
N LEU A 293 13.16 5.57 -0.79
CA LEU A 293 14.03 6.14 0.24
C LEU A 293 15.28 6.81 -0.38
N ALA A 294 15.85 6.25 -1.44
CA ALA A 294 16.98 6.84 -2.13
C ALA A 294 16.60 8.11 -2.93
N GLU A 295 15.41 8.20 -3.49
CA GLU A 295 14.87 9.41 -4.14
C GLU A 295 14.68 10.54 -3.14
N TRP A 296 14.12 10.23 -1.96
CA TRP A 296 14.06 11.17 -0.84
C TRP A 296 15.45 11.70 -0.46
N TRP A 297 16.42 10.80 -0.33
CA TRP A 297 17.80 11.18 -0.02
C TRP A 297 18.43 12.03 -1.13
N GLN A 298 18.15 11.70 -2.40
CA GLN A 298 18.64 12.45 -3.55
C GLN A 298 18.20 13.90 -3.51
N GLU A 299 16.92 14.16 -3.25
CA GLU A 299 16.36 15.51 -3.18
C GLU A 299 16.91 16.28 -1.98
N ARG A 300 16.93 15.64 -0.80
CA ARG A 300 17.44 16.26 0.44
C ARG A 300 18.89 16.71 0.29
N GLU A 301 19.76 15.83 -0.23
CA GLU A 301 21.19 16.09 -0.36
C GLU A 301 21.56 16.75 -1.70
N LYS A 302 20.57 17.03 -2.56
CA LYS A 302 20.73 17.67 -3.89
C LYS A 302 21.72 16.93 -4.78
N LEU A 303 21.59 15.59 -4.83
CA LEU A 303 22.50 14.72 -5.58
C LEU A 303 22.09 14.61 -7.06
N PRO A 304 23.07 14.48 -7.98
CA PRO A 304 22.82 14.60 -9.42
C PRO A 304 22.06 13.42 -10.03
N ASN A 305 22.09 12.24 -9.40
CA ASN A 305 21.42 11.04 -9.90
C ASN A 305 21.12 10.03 -8.79
N LEU A 306 20.20 9.11 -9.06
CA LEU A 306 19.75 8.10 -8.11
C LEU A 306 20.85 7.08 -7.74
N THR A 307 21.82 6.83 -8.62
CA THR A 307 22.94 5.92 -8.36
C THR A 307 23.84 6.45 -7.24
N GLU A 308 24.19 7.73 -7.29
CA GLU A 308 24.94 8.41 -6.23
C GLU A 308 24.13 8.51 -4.94
N ALA A 309 22.81 8.73 -5.05
CA ALA A 309 21.91 8.74 -3.90
C ALA A 309 21.87 7.38 -3.19
N LYS A 310 21.63 6.28 -3.92
CA LYS A 310 21.67 4.91 -3.37
C LYS A 310 23.01 4.62 -2.68
N ARG A 311 24.14 5.00 -3.31
CA ARG A 311 25.48 4.77 -2.74
C ARG A 311 25.74 5.56 -1.46
N SER A 312 25.47 6.87 -1.48
CA SER A 312 25.73 7.75 -0.33
C SER A 312 24.76 7.46 0.83
N LEU A 313 23.49 7.17 0.55
CA LEU A 313 22.52 6.74 1.54
C LEU A 313 22.96 5.42 2.20
N TYR A 314 23.37 4.41 1.41
CA TYR A 314 23.88 3.15 1.96
C TYR A 314 25.02 3.39 2.94
N ILE A 315 26.01 4.23 2.58
CA ILE A 315 27.13 4.58 3.45
C ILE A 315 26.62 5.26 4.73
N ARG A 316 25.70 6.23 4.62
CA ARG A 316 25.14 6.96 5.77
C ARG A 316 24.39 6.05 6.74
N LEU A 317 23.63 5.07 6.23
CA LEU A 317 22.91 4.09 7.03
C LEU A 317 23.88 3.07 7.66
N LEU A 318 24.85 2.57 6.89
CA LEU A 318 25.88 1.65 7.38
C LEU A 318 26.72 2.27 8.50
N LEU A 319 26.97 3.59 8.46
CA LEU A 319 27.64 4.29 9.56
C LEU A 319 26.84 4.18 10.86
N SER A 320 25.51 4.39 10.83
CA SER A 320 24.66 4.25 12.03
C SER A 320 24.69 2.84 12.62
N VAL A 321 24.74 1.81 11.78
CA VAL A 321 24.89 0.42 12.21
C VAL A 321 26.26 0.18 12.84
N LYS A 322 27.33 0.73 12.26
CA LYS A 322 28.69 0.57 12.79
C LYS A 322 28.89 1.23 14.15
N GLU A 323 28.21 2.34 14.40
CA GLU A 323 28.27 3.04 15.70
C GLU A 323 27.72 2.20 16.86
N THR A 324 26.85 1.21 16.59
CA THR A 324 26.38 0.28 17.65
C THR A 324 27.46 -0.70 18.09
N SER A 325 28.52 -0.87 17.29
CA SER A 325 29.55 -1.91 17.46
C SER A 325 28.97 -3.33 17.56
N SER A 326 27.77 -3.56 17.03
CA SER A 326 27.12 -4.88 16.99
C SER A 326 27.52 -5.64 15.72
N PRO A 327 28.25 -6.77 15.85
CA PRO A 327 28.60 -7.59 14.69
C PRO A 327 27.37 -8.11 13.94
N GLY A 328 26.29 -8.43 14.67
CA GLY A 328 25.09 -8.99 14.07
C GLY A 328 24.28 -7.97 13.27
N GLU A 329 24.10 -6.76 13.79
CA GLU A 329 23.42 -5.69 13.04
C GLU A 329 24.21 -5.36 11.76
N PHE A 330 25.54 -5.25 11.86
CA PHE A 330 26.41 -5.05 10.70
C PHE A 330 26.26 -6.16 9.67
N ALA A 331 26.30 -7.42 10.10
CA ALA A 331 26.24 -8.55 9.19
C ALA A 331 24.89 -8.69 8.50
N LEU A 332 23.78 -8.50 9.21
CA LEU A 332 22.44 -8.49 8.62
C LEU A 332 22.29 -7.36 7.60
N PHE A 333 22.65 -6.13 7.99
CA PHE A 333 22.48 -4.95 7.15
C PHE A 333 23.35 -4.99 5.88
N ASP A 334 24.64 -5.30 6.03
CA ASP A 334 25.59 -5.33 4.91
C ASP A 334 25.26 -6.49 3.95
N THR A 335 24.94 -7.68 4.48
CA THR A 335 24.52 -8.82 3.66
C THR A 335 23.24 -8.53 2.89
N TYR A 336 22.24 -7.92 3.55
CA TYR A 336 20.95 -7.60 2.95
C TYR A 336 21.11 -6.77 1.67
N TYR A 337 21.79 -5.63 1.78
CA TYR A 337 21.96 -4.74 0.64
C TYR A 337 22.91 -5.30 -0.42
N HIS A 338 23.97 -6.02 -0.06
CA HIS A 338 24.88 -6.61 -1.06
C HIS A 338 24.25 -7.72 -1.90
N VAL A 339 23.33 -8.48 -1.31
CA VAL A 339 22.69 -9.63 -1.97
C VAL A 339 21.40 -9.20 -2.65
N PHE A 340 20.47 -8.60 -1.90
CA PHE A 340 19.10 -8.41 -2.38
C PHE A 340 18.91 -7.16 -3.24
N SER A 341 19.81 -6.18 -3.21
CA SER A 341 19.75 -5.05 -4.17
C SER A 341 19.87 -5.51 -5.62
N LYS A 342 20.66 -6.55 -5.87
CA LYS A 342 20.84 -7.15 -7.20
C LYS A 342 19.67 -8.04 -7.59
N LEU A 343 19.11 -8.76 -6.61
CA LEU A 343 18.01 -9.70 -6.84
C LEU A 343 16.66 -9.00 -7.03
N LEU A 344 16.35 -7.99 -6.21
CA LEU A 344 15.03 -7.36 -6.19
C LEU A 344 14.97 -6.03 -6.94
N GLY A 345 16.12 -5.37 -7.18
CA GLY A 345 16.17 -4.10 -7.89
C GLY A 345 15.25 -3.04 -7.25
N ASP A 346 14.31 -2.52 -8.04
CA ASP A 346 13.38 -1.48 -7.59
C ASP A 346 12.25 -1.99 -6.67
N GLN A 347 12.09 -3.31 -6.55
CA GLN A 347 11.14 -3.94 -5.61
C GLN A 347 11.77 -4.22 -4.24
N LEU A 348 13.04 -3.86 -4.03
CA LEU A 348 13.71 -4.08 -2.75
C LEU A 348 13.07 -3.20 -1.65
N PRO A 349 12.54 -3.79 -0.56
CA PRO A 349 12.12 -2.99 0.59
C PRO A 349 13.32 -2.33 1.29
N ALA A 350 13.15 -1.11 1.78
CA ALA A 350 14.20 -0.42 2.52
C ALA A 350 14.38 -1.07 3.90
N LEU A 351 15.58 -1.59 4.19
CA LEU A 351 15.95 -2.06 5.53
C LEU A 351 16.52 -0.88 6.32
N ILE A 352 15.74 -0.39 7.29
CA ILE A 352 15.97 0.90 7.94
C ILE A 352 16.63 0.64 9.30
N PRO A 353 17.85 1.13 9.56
CA PRO A 353 18.54 0.87 10.81
C PRO A 353 18.24 1.92 11.88
N GLN A 354 18.33 1.51 13.14
CA GLN A 354 18.36 2.40 14.31
C GLN A 354 17.12 3.28 14.43
N VAL A 355 15.93 2.69 14.32
CA VAL A 355 14.65 3.40 14.25
C VAL A 355 14.11 3.74 15.63
N TYR A 356 13.74 4.99 15.88
CA TYR A 356 13.14 5.42 17.14
C TYR A 356 11.64 5.15 17.14
N LEU A 357 11.19 4.22 18.00
CA LEU A 357 9.77 3.95 18.24
C LEU A 357 9.20 4.84 19.34
N HIS A 358 9.98 5.03 20.38
CA HIS A 358 9.64 5.88 21.51
C HIS A 358 10.71 6.95 21.64
N TYR A 359 10.30 8.15 22.02
CA TYR A 359 11.25 9.22 22.27
C TYR A 359 10.98 9.86 23.62
N ASP A 360 11.97 9.76 24.50
CA ASP A 360 11.99 10.47 25.76
C ASP A 360 13.02 11.62 25.71
N PRO A 361 12.62 12.90 25.69
CA PRO A 361 13.58 14.00 25.64
C PRO A 361 14.45 14.10 26.89
N ARG A 362 14.06 13.46 28.01
CA ARG A 362 14.78 13.54 29.28
C ARG A 362 15.50 12.24 29.61
N THR A 363 16.68 12.37 30.19
CA THR A 363 17.48 11.28 30.74
C THR A 363 16.89 10.76 32.05
N ILE A 364 17.34 9.57 32.48
CA ILE A 364 16.98 8.99 33.78
C ILE A 364 17.28 9.96 34.93
N LYS A 365 18.42 10.68 34.84
CA LYS A 365 18.79 11.68 35.85
C LYS A 365 17.81 12.86 35.90
N GLU A 366 17.37 13.34 34.74
CA GLU A 366 16.44 14.48 34.63
C GLU A 366 15.00 14.11 35.00
N ARG A 367 14.63 12.82 34.91
CA ARG A 367 13.30 12.33 35.30
C ARG A 367 13.18 11.94 36.78
N GLY A 368 14.30 11.73 37.48
CA GLY A 368 14.30 11.35 38.89
C GLY A 368 13.64 10.00 39.12
N SER A 369 12.58 9.97 39.95
CA SER A 369 11.78 8.75 40.21
C SER A 369 10.73 8.45 39.14
N ASN A 370 10.52 9.36 38.18
CA ASN A 370 9.52 9.13 37.13
C ASN A 370 9.99 8.04 36.16
N PRO A 371 9.08 7.16 35.69
CA PRO A 371 9.42 6.14 34.73
C PRO A 371 9.94 6.76 33.43
N VAL A 372 11.00 6.17 32.88
CA VAL A 372 11.61 6.51 31.59
C VAL A 372 11.17 5.46 30.60
N LEU A 373 10.92 5.85 29.35
CA LEU A 373 10.63 4.88 28.29
C LEU A 373 11.90 4.06 28.01
N LEU A 374 11.86 2.80 28.44
CA LEU A 374 12.87 1.79 28.13
C LEU A 374 12.72 1.37 26.65
N ARG A 375 13.85 1.01 26.01
CA ARG A 375 13.90 0.55 24.60
C ARG A 375 13.23 1.52 23.61
N GLN A 376 13.88 2.66 23.44
CA GLN A 376 13.43 3.73 22.54
C GLN A 376 13.69 3.44 21.05
N ARG A 377 14.64 2.56 20.77
CA ARG A 377 15.21 2.35 19.44
C ARG A 377 15.16 0.86 19.08
N MET A 378 14.70 0.59 17.87
CA MET A 378 14.75 -0.71 17.20
C MET A 378 16.03 -0.82 16.36
N ASP A 379 16.59 -2.02 16.26
CA ASP A 379 17.84 -2.22 15.52
C ASP A 379 17.64 -2.07 14.01
N LEU A 380 16.63 -2.77 13.46
CA LEU A 380 16.30 -2.79 12.03
C LEU A 380 14.78 -2.87 11.82
N LEU A 381 14.26 -2.14 10.83
CA LEU A 381 12.85 -2.09 10.47
C LEU A 381 12.65 -2.30 8.96
N LEU A 382 11.64 -3.07 8.59
CA LEU A 382 11.05 -3.07 7.25
C LEU A 382 9.61 -2.57 7.34
N LEU A 383 9.24 -1.67 6.44
CA LEU A 383 7.87 -1.25 6.20
C LEU A 383 7.45 -1.87 4.86
N LEU A 384 6.56 -2.86 4.91
CA LEU A 384 6.07 -3.56 3.72
C LEU A 384 4.64 -3.12 3.39
N ASP A 385 4.10 -3.66 2.30
CA ASP A 385 2.71 -3.47 1.92
C ASP A 385 1.75 -3.97 3.01
N ARG A 386 0.48 -3.53 2.92
CA ARG A 386 -0.61 -4.00 3.78
C ARG A 386 -0.36 -3.75 5.27
N ASN A 387 0.35 -2.65 5.61
CA ASN A 387 0.68 -2.24 6.98
C ASN A 387 1.52 -3.27 7.77
N VAL A 388 2.27 -4.14 7.08
CA VAL A 388 3.20 -5.07 7.73
C VAL A 388 4.46 -4.32 8.15
N ARG A 389 4.72 -4.28 9.46
CA ARG A 389 5.92 -3.67 10.04
C ARG A 389 6.77 -4.75 10.70
N ILE A 390 7.93 -5.01 10.13
CA ILE A 390 8.83 -6.08 10.59
C ILE A 390 9.98 -5.45 11.34
N VAL A 391 10.10 -5.79 12.60
CA VAL A 391 11.23 -5.43 13.45
C VAL A 391 12.18 -6.61 13.51
N ILE A 392 13.47 -6.33 13.32
CA ILE A 392 14.55 -7.28 13.49
C ILE A 392 15.47 -6.76 14.59
N GLU A 393 15.68 -7.57 15.61
CA GLU A 393 16.48 -7.23 16.80
C GLU A 393 17.67 -8.19 16.93
N VAL A 394 18.82 -7.66 17.32
CA VAL A 394 20.05 -8.43 17.57
C VAL A 394 20.38 -8.35 19.06
N ASP A 395 19.97 -9.36 19.81
CA ASP A 395 20.14 -9.40 21.26
C ASP A 395 21.57 -9.81 21.64
N GLY A 396 22.31 -8.84 22.18
CA GLY A 396 23.58 -9.07 22.86
C GLY A 396 23.42 -9.64 24.28
N LYS A 397 24.52 -10.10 24.88
CA LYS A 397 24.54 -10.65 26.25
C LYS A 397 23.91 -9.70 27.29
N HIS A 398 24.02 -8.39 27.09
CA HIS A 398 23.45 -7.36 27.97
C HIS A 398 21.92 -7.39 28.09
N HIS A 399 21.23 -8.00 27.11
CA HIS A 399 19.76 -8.09 27.06
C HIS A 399 19.19 -9.12 28.03
N TYR A 400 19.97 -10.15 28.39
CA TYR A 400 19.52 -11.25 29.25
C TYR A 400 20.50 -11.58 30.39
N ALA A 401 21.56 -10.79 30.59
CA ALA A 401 22.53 -10.98 31.66
C ALA A 401 22.80 -9.70 32.47
N VAL A 402 23.15 -9.87 33.74
CA VAL A 402 23.67 -8.83 34.65
C VAL A 402 25.03 -9.28 35.12
N SER A 403 26.06 -8.44 34.96
CA SER A 403 27.44 -8.74 35.38
C SER A 403 27.90 -10.13 34.90
N ASP A 404 27.72 -10.39 33.61
CA ASP A 404 28.03 -11.64 32.91
C ASP A 404 27.27 -12.91 33.32
N LYS A 405 26.35 -12.82 34.29
CA LYS A 405 25.45 -13.90 34.70
C LYS A 405 24.07 -13.75 34.08
N VAL A 406 23.52 -14.85 33.57
CA VAL A 406 22.17 -14.90 33.01
C VAL A 406 21.15 -14.45 34.06
N SER A 407 20.19 -13.60 33.67
CA SER A 407 19.18 -13.02 34.55
C SER A 407 17.77 -13.36 34.01
N PRO A 408 17.02 -14.22 34.72
CA PRO A 408 15.63 -14.53 34.36
C PRO A 408 14.73 -13.29 34.33
N VAL A 409 15.01 -12.29 35.16
CA VAL A 409 14.26 -11.03 35.20
C VAL A 409 14.43 -10.26 33.89
N LYS A 410 15.68 -10.06 33.45
CA LYS A 410 15.95 -9.39 32.17
C LYS A 410 15.37 -10.13 30.97
N TYR A 411 15.44 -11.46 31.01
CA TYR A 411 14.77 -12.29 30.00
C TYR A 411 13.25 -12.07 30.01
N GLY A 412 12.64 -12.06 31.20
CA GLY A 412 11.21 -11.78 31.39
C GLY A 412 10.77 -10.42 30.84
N ASP A 413 11.54 -9.37 31.15
CA ASP A 413 11.31 -8.01 30.62
C ASP A 413 11.43 -8.00 29.10
N MET A 414 12.47 -8.66 28.56
CA MET A 414 12.68 -8.76 27.13
C MET A 414 11.46 -9.37 26.43
N VAL A 415 10.98 -10.54 26.89
CA VAL A 415 9.83 -11.23 26.27
C VAL A 415 8.49 -10.52 26.53
N ALA A 416 8.39 -9.68 27.57
CA ALA A 416 7.19 -8.88 27.81
C ALA A 416 7.05 -7.75 26.79
N GLU A 417 8.14 -7.04 26.50
CA GLU A 417 8.18 -6.01 25.46
C GLU A 417 7.92 -6.59 24.07
N ASP A 418 8.47 -7.76 23.83
CA ASP A 418 8.30 -8.59 22.65
C ASP A 418 6.82 -8.91 22.37
N ARG A 419 6.09 -9.36 23.40
CA ARG A 419 4.63 -9.52 23.34
C ARG A 419 3.92 -8.20 23.10
N ARG A 420 4.34 -7.10 23.74
CA ARG A 420 3.72 -5.79 23.56
C ARG A 420 3.79 -5.34 22.09
N LEU A 421 4.95 -5.45 21.45
CA LEU A 421 5.14 -5.11 20.03
C LEU A 421 4.29 -6.00 19.11
N ARG A 422 4.25 -7.31 19.36
CA ARG A 422 3.44 -8.22 18.56
C ARG A 422 1.95 -7.95 18.71
N LEU A 423 1.49 -7.63 19.91
CA LEU A 423 0.09 -7.28 20.17
C LEU A 423 -0.32 -5.93 19.54
N THR A 424 0.64 -5.04 19.25
CA THR A 424 0.37 -3.83 18.48
C THR A 424 0.47 -4.03 16.97
N GLY A 425 0.73 -5.26 16.49
CA GLY A 425 0.72 -5.63 15.07
C GLY A 425 2.10 -5.68 14.40
N TYR A 426 3.19 -5.51 15.14
CA TYR A 426 4.53 -5.70 14.58
C TYR A 426 4.88 -7.19 14.45
N GLU A 427 5.55 -7.57 13.36
CA GLU A 427 6.26 -8.84 13.30
C GLU A 427 7.64 -8.67 13.90
N LEU A 428 8.00 -9.46 14.91
CA LEU A 428 9.33 -9.38 15.54
C LEU A 428 10.15 -10.65 15.32
N TYR A 429 11.35 -10.48 14.79
CA TYR A 429 12.36 -11.53 14.63
C TYR A 429 13.61 -11.16 15.42
N ARG A 430 14.02 -12.03 16.37
CA ARG A 430 15.20 -11.83 17.22
C ARG A 430 16.32 -12.77 16.81
N PHE A 431 17.53 -12.23 16.74
CA PHE A 431 18.76 -12.96 16.58
C PHE A 431 19.59 -12.88 17.85
N GLY A 432 20.09 -14.01 18.33
CA GLY A 432 21.04 -14.07 19.42
C GLY A 432 22.46 -13.76 18.96
N GLY A 433 23.24 -13.04 19.76
CA GLY A 433 24.63 -12.71 19.44
C GLY A 433 25.54 -13.91 19.09
N ALA A 434 25.19 -15.13 19.53
CA ALA A 434 25.92 -16.35 19.20
C ALA A 434 25.77 -16.80 17.74
N GLU A 435 24.84 -16.23 16.99
CA GLU A 435 24.63 -16.50 15.56
C GLU A 435 25.67 -15.81 14.67
N PHE A 436 26.44 -14.87 15.24
CA PHE A 436 27.36 -13.99 14.49
C PHE A 436 28.85 -14.21 14.84
N LYS A 437 29.22 -15.44 15.20
CA LYS A 437 30.58 -15.78 15.72
C LYS A 437 31.71 -15.58 14.70
N ASP A 438 31.43 -15.69 13.40
CA ASP A 438 32.39 -15.52 12.32
C ASP A 438 32.36 -14.10 11.72
N VAL A 439 31.82 -13.13 12.45
CA VAL A 439 31.86 -11.71 12.08
C VAL A 439 32.97 -11.00 12.85
N THR A 440 33.85 -10.31 12.11
CA THR A 440 34.83 -9.38 12.68
C THR A 440 34.38 -7.96 12.42
N LEU A 441 34.13 -7.19 13.49
CA LEU A 441 33.82 -5.77 13.43
C LEU A 441 34.77 -5.01 14.38
N ALA A 442 35.92 -4.59 13.86
CA ALA A 442 36.92 -3.80 14.59
C ALA A 442 37.37 -2.59 13.76
N LYS A 443 37.99 -1.59 14.42
CA LYS A 443 38.55 -0.42 13.73
C LYS A 443 39.54 -0.89 12.64
N GLY A 444 39.19 -0.66 11.37
CA GLY A 444 40.03 -1.00 10.21
C GLY A 444 39.96 -2.45 9.71
N LYS A 445 39.21 -3.36 10.37
CA LYS A 445 39.02 -4.74 9.92
C LYS A 445 37.56 -5.17 10.05
N GLN A 446 36.95 -5.43 8.89
CA GLN A 446 35.53 -5.81 8.79
C GLN A 446 35.44 -7.04 7.88
N ALA A 447 34.82 -8.10 8.39
CA ALA A 447 34.61 -9.33 7.63
C ALA A 447 33.36 -10.04 8.14
N ILE A 448 32.56 -10.54 7.20
CA ILE A 448 31.41 -11.41 7.48
C ILE A 448 31.80 -12.80 6.95
N GLY A 449 31.89 -13.77 7.85
CA GLY A 449 32.18 -15.15 7.47
C GLY A 449 31.00 -15.81 6.74
N PRO A 450 31.26 -16.96 6.07
CA PRO A 450 30.28 -17.60 5.21
C PRO A 450 29.06 -18.12 5.98
N ALA A 451 29.20 -18.51 7.25
CA ALA A 451 28.09 -19.08 8.02
C ALA A 451 27.07 -18.00 8.37
N THR A 452 27.52 -16.87 8.91
CA THR A 452 26.64 -15.72 9.17
C THR A 452 26.00 -15.21 7.88
N LYS A 453 26.78 -15.09 6.80
CA LYS A 453 26.27 -14.60 5.52
C LYS A 453 25.15 -15.49 4.99
N GLN A 454 25.33 -16.81 5.03
CA GLN A 454 24.30 -17.75 4.59
C GLN A 454 23.04 -17.68 5.46
N MET A 455 23.20 -17.63 6.79
CA MET A 455 22.07 -17.50 7.71
C MET A 455 21.23 -16.24 7.43
N ALA A 456 21.89 -15.09 7.21
CA ALA A 456 21.20 -13.85 6.88
C ALA A 456 20.44 -13.96 5.54
N ILE A 457 21.05 -14.58 4.52
CA ILE A 457 20.41 -14.82 3.22
C ILE A 457 19.18 -15.71 3.40
N ASP A 458 19.31 -16.84 4.08
CA ASP A 458 18.23 -17.81 4.28
C ASP A 458 17.05 -17.18 5.03
N PHE A 459 17.33 -16.35 6.03
CA PHE A 459 16.30 -15.62 6.78
C PHE A 459 15.52 -14.67 5.86
N PHE A 460 16.21 -13.78 5.14
CA PHE A 460 15.53 -12.80 4.30
C PHE A 460 14.82 -13.44 3.11
N GLN A 461 15.34 -14.54 2.54
CA GLN A 461 14.62 -15.30 1.52
C GLN A 461 13.29 -15.84 2.05
N GLN A 462 13.31 -16.51 3.21
CA GLN A 462 12.07 -17.00 3.84
C GLN A 462 11.12 -15.86 4.23
N LEU A 463 11.65 -14.74 4.69
CA LEU A 463 10.86 -13.55 5.01
C LEU A 463 10.15 -12.99 3.76
N PHE A 464 10.87 -12.91 2.65
CA PHE A 464 10.34 -12.44 1.38
C PHE A 464 9.33 -13.42 0.78
N GLU A 465 9.59 -14.73 0.85
CA GLU A 465 8.62 -15.75 0.44
C GLU A 465 7.33 -15.64 1.24
N ARG A 466 7.41 -15.51 2.56
CA ARG A 466 6.25 -15.33 3.45
C ARG A 466 5.41 -14.11 3.08
N HIS A 467 6.06 -13.02 2.70
CA HIS A 467 5.41 -11.75 2.37
C HIS A 467 5.22 -11.53 0.86
N ASN A 468 5.39 -12.58 0.04
CA ASN A 468 5.24 -12.55 -1.42
C ASN A 468 6.08 -11.48 -2.14
N ILE A 469 7.24 -11.12 -1.59
CA ILE A 469 8.21 -10.22 -2.23
C ILE A 469 9.00 -11.03 -3.26
N LYS A 470 8.88 -10.68 -4.54
CA LYS A 470 9.51 -11.42 -5.65
C LYS A 470 10.39 -10.51 -6.49
N ALA A 471 11.49 -11.08 -6.97
CA ALA A 471 12.32 -10.48 -8.01
C ALA A 471 11.52 -10.33 -9.31
N LYS A 472 11.79 -9.29 -10.09
CA LYS A 472 11.48 -9.33 -11.53
C LYS A 472 12.45 -10.35 -12.15
N LEU A 473 11.92 -11.46 -12.67
CA LEU A 473 12.66 -12.32 -13.60
C LEU A 473 12.97 -11.56 -14.89
#